data_AF-A0A958YY47-F1
#
_entry.id   AF-A0A958YY47-F1
#
_cell.length_a   1.000
_cell.length_b   1.000
_cell.length_c   1.000
_cell.angle_alpha   90.00
_cell.angle_beta   90.00
_cell.angle_gamma   90.00
#
_symmetry.space_group_name_H-M   'P 1'
#
loop_
_entity.id
_entity.type
_entity.pdbx_description
1 polymer ?
#
loop_
_entity_poly.entity_id
_entity_poly.type
_entity_poly.pdbx_seq_one_letter_code
_entity_poly.pdbx_strand_id
1 'polypeptide(L)'
;IPVDKEAVLKNNIVSVKDTTLIVDYIDIEVDDYLPKNRILMLDILANNNWERPIYFTGGASADEEYIWLKDYLQLDGLAFKFVPIRTPILDGRGRPKSVLEYGRIDTESMYEKVKQWDWKNSNSKDIYIDVETRKNGISFRNNLVRLAEQFILENNYAKAEEVLDMSIENMPIEDYDHYSLVLGYVDNYYLINKKEKAQKVAKTLVDIFQDRIEYYSGLSNYAAAHHGDDIEATLLMYNNVVATADEYDKEFANELKKGYVNSLKSLESIIE
;
A
#
# COMPACT_ATOMS: atom_id res chain seq x y z
N ILE A 1 2.36 -26.63 14.06
CA ILE A 1 3.04 -25.79 15.09
C ILE A 1 2.04 -25.48 16.20
N PRO A 2 2.23 -26.01 17.43
CA PRO A 2 1.32 -25.74 18.55
C PRO A 2 1.42 -24.27 19.01
N VAL A 3 0.29 -23.68 19.40
CA VAL A 3 0.23 -22.30 19.91
C VAL A 3 0.03 -22.32 21.42
N ASP A 4 0.98 -21.75 22.16
CA ASP A 4 0.82 -21.48 23.59
C ASP A 4 0.19 -20.10 23.77
N LYS A 5 -1.12 -20.08 24.03
CA LYS A 5 -1.90 -18.84 24.20
C LYS A 5 -1.42 -18.02 25.39
N GLU A 6 -0.97 -18.65 26.47
CA GLU A 6 -0.48 -17.93 27.65
C GLU A 6 0.85 -17.23 27.33
N ALA A 7 1.78 -17.92 26.67
CA ALA A 7 3.05 -17.33 26.25
C ALA A 7 2.86 -16.20 25.24
N VAL A 8 1.96 -16.37 24.26
CA VAL A 8 1.62 -15.35 23.25
C VAL A 8 1.18 -14.04 23.90
N LEU A 9 0.32 -14.12 24.93
CA LEU A 9 -0.18 -12.94 25.64
C LEU A 9 0.85 -12.37 26.61
N LYS A 10 1.54 -13.23 27.36
CA LYS A 10 2.59 -12.83 28.30
C LYS A 10 3.71 -12.05 27.59
N ASN A 11 4.05 -12.42 26.37
CA ASN A 11 5.11 -11.79 25.57
C ASN A 11 4.61 -10.72 24.59
N ASN A 12 3.35 -10.27 24.71
CA ASN A 12 2.75 -9.23 23.88
C ASN A 12 2.87 -9.51 22.36
N ILE A 13 2.73 -10.77 21.96
CA ILE A 13 2.76 -11.16 20.53
C ILE A 13 1.45 -10.73 19.86
N VAL A 14 0.33 -10.91 20.56
CA VAL A 14 -1.01 -10.49 20.12
C VAL A 14 -1.59 -9.51 21.14
N SER A 15 -2.31 -8.49 20.67
CA SER A 15 -2.99 -7.53 21.54
C SER A 15 -4.20 -8.17 22.23
N VAL A 16 -4.55 -7.68 23.42
CA VAL A 16 -5.61 -8.29 24.26
C VAL A 16 -6.96 -8.35 23.54
N LYS A 17 -7.28 -7.35 22.70
CA LYS A 17 -8.52 -7.30 21.90
C LYS A 17 -8.65 -8.46 20.90
N ASP A 18 -7.53 -9.00 20.43
CA ASP A 18 -7.46 -10.03 19.41
C ASP A 18 -7.27 -11.45 19.98
N THR A 19 -7.31 -11.59 21.31
CA THR A 19 -7.15 -12.88 22.01
C THR A 19 -8.07 -13.99 21.49
N THR A 20 -9.30 -13.63 21.11
CA THR A 20 -10.31 -14.57 20.60
C THR A 20 -9.98 -15.12 19.21
N LEU A 21 -9.09 -14.45 18.47
CA LEU A 21 -8.69 -14.81 17.11
C LEU A 21 -7.48 -15.78 17.10
N ILE A 22 -6.88 -16.05 18.26
CA ILE A 22 -5.70 -16.91 18.36
C ILE A 22 -6.07 -18.37 18.09
N VAL A 23 -5.46 -18.95 17.07
CA VAL A 23 -5.63 -20.38 16.71
C VAL A 23 -4.90 -21.28 17.71
N ASP A 24 -5.36 -22.52 17.87
CA ASP A 24 -4.72 -23.50 18.77
C ASP A 24 -3.46 -24.13 18.14
N TYR A 25 -3.42 -24.21 16.81
CA TYR A 25 -2.30 -24.74 16.05
C TYR A 25 -2.22 -24.08 14.67
N ILE A 26 -1.01 -24.05 14.10
CA ILE A 26 -0.71 -23.54 12.77
C ILE A 26 -0.12 -24.67 11.94
N ASP A 27 -0.73 -24.98 10.81
CA ASP A 27 -0.19 -25.90 9.83
C ASP A 27 0.54 -25.13 8.73
N ILE A 28 1.69 -25.67 8.32
CA ILE A 28 2.45 -25.21 7.16
C ILE A 28 2.72 -26.39 6.24
N GLU A 29 2.64 -26.15 4.95
CA GLU A 29 3.08 -27.06 3.91
C GLU A 29 4.43 -26.56 3.40
N VAL A 30 5.45 -27.42 3.46
CA VAL A 30 6.82 -27.07 3.07
C VAL A 30 7.18 -27.75 1.76
N ASP A 31 8.14 -27.18 1.04
CA ASP A 31 8.61 -27.75 -0.23
C ASP A 31 9.34 -29.08 -0.02
N ASP A 32 9.33 -29.93 -1.06
CA ASP A 32 10.05 -31.20 -1.08
C ASP A 32 11.58 -31.06 -0.91
N TYR A 33 12.12 -29.88 -1.23
CA TYR A 33 13.53 -29.55 -1.10
C TYR A 33 13.76 -28.42 -0.11
N LEU A 34 14.47 -28.71 0.98
CA LEU A 34 14.81 -27.72 2.00
C LEU A 34 16.33 -27.47 2.05
N PRO A 35 16.80 -26.32 1.53
CA PRO A 35 18.20 -25.95 1.67
C PRO A 35 18.52 -25.59 3.13
N LYS A 36 19.81 -25.64 3.51
CA LYS A 36 20.26 -25.51 4.90
C LYS A 36 19.77 -24.22 5.59
N ASN A 37 19.68 -23.12 4.86
CA ASN A 37 19.16 -21.86 5.39
C ASN A 37 17.68 -21.96 5.80
N ARG A 38 16.84 -22.72 5.08
CA ARG A 38 15.43 -22.91 5.44
C ARG A 38 15.26 -23.85 6.63
N ILE A 39 16.09 -24.89 6.72
CA ILE A 39 16.13 -25.76 7.91
C ILE A 39 16.47 -24.95 9.16
N LEU A 40 17.46 -24.04 9.08
CA LEU A 40 17.81 -23.15 10.19
C LEU A 40 16.63 -22.24 10.60
N MET A 41 15.89 -21.69 9.64
CA MET A 41 14.70 -20.87 9.93
C MET A 41 13.60 -21.68 10.63
N LEU A 42 13.35 -22.92 10.18
CA LEU A 42 12.41 -23.83 10.84
C LEU A 42 12.87 -24.20 12.26
N ASP A 43 14.17 -24.38 12.48
CA ASP A 43 14.74 -24.64 13.80
C ASP A 43 14.53 -23.46 14.76
N ILE A 44 14.72 -22.22 14.28
CA ILE A 44 14.39 -21.01 15.05
C ILE A 44 12.91 -21.02 15.45
N LEU A 45 12.01 -21.32 14.50
CA LEU A 45 10.57 -21.37 14.74
C LEU A 45 10.21 -22.46 15.76
N ALA A 46 10.80 -23.64 15.65
CA ALA A 46 10.55 -24.78 16.52
C ALA A 46 11.01 -24.54 17.98
N ASN A 47 12.06 -23.73 18.16
CA ASN A 47 12.65 -23.46 19.48
C ASN A 47 12.27 -22.09 20.08
N ASN A 48 11.50 -21.27 19.37
CA ASN A 48 11.11 -19.94 19.85
C ASN A 48 10.15 -19.99 21.05
N ASN A 49 9.28 -21.01 21.13
CA ASN A 49 8.29 -21.21 22.19
C ASN A 49 7.42 -19.97 22.50
N TRP A 50 7.18 -19.10 21.52
CA TRP A 50 6.45 -17.84 21.68
C TRP A 50 7.09 -16.91 22.72
N GLU A 51 8.38 -17.06 23.03
CA GLU A 51 9.12 -16.22 23.98
C GLU A 51 9.53 -14.88 23.39
N ARG A 52 9.72 -14.83 22.06
CA ARG A 52 10.15 -13.63 21.34
C ARG A 52 9.38 -13.47 20.03
N PRO A 53 8.88 -12.27 19.71
CA PRO A 53 8.33 -12.00 18.40
C PRO A 53 9.33 -12.32 17.27
N ILE A 54 8.85 -13.00 16.22
CA ILE A 54 9.59 -13.20 14.97
C ILE A 54 9.08 -12.16 13.98
N TYR A 55 10.01 -11.48 13.32
CA TYR A 55 9.72 -10.46 12.30
C TYR A 55 10.36 -10.84 10.97
N PHE A 56 9.65 -10.54 9.89
CA PHE A 56 10.09 -10.67 8.51
C PHE A 56 10.14 -9.31 7.85
N THR A 57 11.16 -9.08 7.02
CA THR A 57 11.18 -7.93 6.12
C THR A 57 10.24 -8.21 4.93
N GLY A 58 9.55 -7.18 4.45
CA GLY A 58 8.79 -7.28 3.20
C GLY A 58 9.68 -7.38 1.96
N GLY A 59 9.05 -7.44 0.78
CA GLY A 59 9.73 -7.40 -0.52
C GLY A 59 9.98 -8.76 -1.17
N ALA A 60 9.87 -9.86 -0.41
CA ALA A 60 9.87 -11.20 -0.96
C ALA A 60 8.43 -11.65 -1.32
N SER A 61 8.31 -12.45 -2.38
CA SER A 61 7.05 -13.07 -2.79
C SER A 61 7.03 -14.59 -2.65
N ALA A 62 8.17 -15.25 -2.41
CA ALA A 62 8.24 -16.70 -2.26
C ALA A 62 7.78 -17.14 -0.85
N ASP A 63 7.19 -18.32 -0.72
CA ASP A 63 6.59 -18.79 0.55
C ASP A 63 7.67 -19.09 1.61
N GLU A 64 8.77 -19.69 1.18
CA GLU A 64 9.90 -20.08 2.00
C GLU A 64 10.64 -18.89 2.62
N GLU A 65 10.51 -17.69 2.05
CA GLU A 65 11.06 -16.46 2.63
C GLU A 65 10.33 -16.01 3.90
N TYR A 66 9.08 -16.45 4.06
CA TYR A 66 8.28 -16.26 5.27
C TYR A 66 8.07 -17.57 6.04
N ILE A 67 8.88 -18.60 5.77
CA ILE A 67 8.75 -19.94 6.38
C ILE A 67 7.34 -20.52 6.17
N TRP A 68 6.72 -20.25 5.01
CA TRP A 68 5.36 -20.66 4.67
C TRP A 68 4.27 -20.14 5.64
N LEU A 69 4.56 -19.04 6.37
CA LEU A 69 3.67 -18.43 7.38
C LEU A 69 2.97 -17.16 6.89
N LYS A 70 2.87 -16.94 5.57
CA LYS A 70 2.28 -15.70 5.02
C LYS A 70 0.85 -15.42 5.50
N ASP A 71 0.07 -16.48 5.75
CA ASP A 71 -1.28 -16.42 6.32
C ASP A 71 -1.31 -15.93 7.77
N TYR A 72 -0.16 -15.77 8.44
CA TYR A 72 -0.04 -15.49 9.87
C TYR A 72 0.82 -14.25 10.14
N LEU A 73 0.85 -13.32 9.18
CA LEU A 73 1.59 -12.08 9.28
C LEU A 73 0.70 -10.94 9.81
N GLN A 74 1.31 -10.02 10.54
CA GLN A 74 0.75 -8.74 10.92
C GLN A 74 1.73 -7.63 10.53
N LEU A 75 1.26 -6.66 9.74
CA LEU A 75 2.05 -5.47 9.45
C LEU A 75 2.24 -4.65 10.72
N ASP A 76 3.49 -4.41 11.10
CA ASP A 76 3.87 -3.76 12.36
C ASP A 76 5.04 -2.80 12.11
N GLY A 77 4.72 -1.57 11.69
CA GLY A 77 5.67 -0.57 11.19
C GLY A 77 6.06 -0.83 9.73
N LEU A 78 7.32 -1.22 9.50
CA LEU A 78 7.86 -1.55 8.17
C LEU A 78 8.17 -3.03 8.00
N ALA A 79 7.86 -3.85 9.01
CA ALA A 79 8.11 -5.28 9.03
C ALA A 79 6.82 -6.05 9.30
N PHE A 80 6.85 -7.35 9.01
CA PHE A 80 5.75 -8.26 9.30
C PHE A 80 6.07 -9.06 10.56
N LYS A 81 5.27 -8.89 11.60
CA LYS A 81 5.31 -9.70 12.82
C LYS A 81 4.56 -11.01 12.58
N PHE A 82 5.17 -12.13 12.94
CA PHE A 82 4.48 -13.41 13.01
C PHE A 82 3.52 -13.44 14.20
N VAL A 83 2.24 -13.69 13.94
CA VAL A 83 1.19 -13.78 14.96
C VAL A 83 0.31 -15.01 14.71
N PRO A 84 -0.17 -15.71 15.75
CA PRO A 84 -1.03 -16.89 15.60
C PRO A 84 -2.49 -16.52 15.28
N ILE A 85 -2.70 -15.61 14.33
CA ILE A 85 -4.02 -15.20 13.83
C ILE A 85 -4.03 -15.43 12.33
N ARG A 86 -4.95 -16.29 11.87
CA ARG A 86 -5.05 -16.62 10.45
C ARG A 86 -5.70 -15.51 9.66
N THR A 87 -4.96 -14.97 8.70
CA THR A 87 -5.37 -13.94 7.73
C THR A 87 -5.02 -14.44 6.33
N PRO A 88 -5.96 -15.08 5.61
CA PRO A 88 -5.68 -15.69 4.32
C PRO A 88 -5.05 -14.70 3.32
N ILE A 89 -3.98 -15.13 2.66
CA ILE A 89 -3.36 -14.38 1.55
C ILE A 89 -4.07 -14.56 0.22
N LEU A 90 -5.10 -15.40 0.17
CA LEU A 90 -5.98 -15.51 -0.99
C LEU A 90 -7.14 -14.53 -0.84
N ASP A 91 -7.54 -13.90 -1.95
CA ASP A 91 -8.76 -13.11 -2.03
C ASP A 91 -10.01 -14.00 -2.02
N GLY A 92 -11.20 -13.38 -1.96
CA GLY A 92 -12.48 -14.11 -1.95
C GLY A 92 -12.76 -14.95 -3.22
N ARG A 93 -11.90 -14.86 -4.25
CA ARG A 93 -11.96 -15.64 -5.49
C ARG A 93 -10.83 -16.67 -5.58
N GLY A 94 -10.05 -16.85 -4.51
CA GLY A 94 -8.94 -17.79 -4.45
C GLY A 94 -7.67 -17.33 -5.15
N ARG A 95 -7.56 -16.04 -5.49
CA ARG A 95 -6.36 -15.48 -6.15
C ARG A 95 -5.38 -14.95 -5.10
N PRO A 96 -4.06 -15.10 -5.29
CA PRO A 96 -3.08 -14.50 -4.39
C PRO A 96 -3.25 -12.98 -4.31
N LYS A 97 -3.29 -12.44 -3.09
CA LYS A 97 -3.20 -11.01 -2.81
C LYS A 97 -1.84 -10.48 -3.24
N SER A 98 -1.78 -9.17 -3.50
CA SER A 98 -0.50 -8.49 -3.73
C SER A 98 0.42 -8.64 -2.52
N VAL A 99 1.73 -8.68 -2.75
CA VAL A 99 2.74 -8.61 -1.67
C VAL A 99 2.58 -7.37 -0.79
N LEU A 100 1.99 -6.31 -1.35
CA LEU A 100 1.69 -5.06 -0.65
C LEU A 100 0.53 -5.20 0.34
N GLU A 101 -0.33 -6.21 0.16
CA GLU A 101 -1.51 -6.48 0.99
C GLU A 101 -1.28 -7.57 2.05
N TYR A 102 -0.05 -8.07 2.18
CA TYR A 102 0.27 -9.12 3.15
C TYR A 102 0.08 -8.65 4.59
N GLY A 103 -0.32 -9.61 5.43
CA GLY A 103 -0.52 -9.46 6.86
C GLY A 103 -1.73 -8.61 7.25
N ARG A 104 -2.30 -8.92 8.41
CA ARG A 104 -3.33 -8.07 9.04
C ARG A 104 -2.76 -6.77 9.57
N ILE A 105 -3.63 -5.84 9.93
CA ILE A 105 -3.24 -4.59 10.60
C ILE A 105 -3.89 -4.56 12.00
N ASP A 106 -3.06 -4.41 13.03
CA ASP A 106 -3.52 -3.94 14.34
C ASP A 106 -3.41 -2.42 14.34
N THR A 107 -4.54 -1.73 14.22
CA THR A 107 -4.58 -0.28 14.02
C THR A 107 -3.93 0.51 15.15
N GLU A 108 -4.09 0.08 16.40
CA GLU A 108 -3.50 0.76 17.55
C GLU A 108 -1.98 0.62 17.55
N SER A 109 -1.47 -0.61 17.41
CA SER A 109 -0.02 -0.89 17.39
C SER A 109 0.67 -0.21 16.21
N MET A 110 0.06 -0.28 15.02
CA MET A 110 0.61 0.30 13.81
C MET A 110 0.62 1.84 13.88
N TYR A 111 -0.48 2.43 14.34
CA TYR A 111 -0.61 3.89 14.46
C TYR A 111 0.42 4.48 15.43
N GLU A 112 0.60 3.88 16.61
CA GLU A 112 1.62 4.33 17.57
C GLU A 112 3.04 4.28 16.97
N LYS A 113 3.36 3.25 16.18
CA LYS A 113 4.67 3.15 15.51
C LYS A 113 4.84 4.18 14.41
N VAL A 114 3.82 4.38 13.58
CA VAL A 114 3.84 5.37 12.50
C VAL A 114 4.01 6.79 13.05
N LYS A 115 3.34 7.12 14.15
CA LYS A 115 3.49 8.41 14.83
C LYS A 115 4.90 8.67 15.37
N GLN A 116 5.70 7.63 15.53
CA GLN A 116 7.10 7.71 15.99
C GLN A 116 8.10 7.77 14.83
N TRP A 117 7.67 7.68 13.57
CA TRP A 117 8.56 7.81 12.43
C TRP A 117 9.14 9.22 12.33
N ASP A 118 10.44 9.30 12.07
CA ASP A 118 11.15 10.55 11.83
C ASP A 118 11.32 10.74 10.32
N TRP A 119 10.56 11.68 9.77
CA TRP A 119 10.53 12.00 8.36
C TRP A 119 11.68 12.90 7.91
N LYS A 120 12.45 13.44 8.86
CA LYS A 120 13.58 14.35 8.59
C LYS A 120 13.22 15.45 7.59
N ASN A 121 13.78 15.38 6.39
CA ASN A 121 13.65 16.34 5.31
C ASN A 121 12.89 15.77 4.10
N SER A 122 12.09 14.71 4.29
CA SER A 122 11.40 14.00 3.20
C SER A 122 10.47 14.87 2.36
N ASN A 123 9.95 15.95 2.94
CA ASN A 123 9.10 16.93 2.24
C ASN A 123 9.81 18.27 1.95
N SER A 124 11.13 18.34 2.14
CA SER A 124 11.89 19.56 1.88
C SER A 124 11.99 19.81 0.39
N LYS A 125 11.69 21.05 -0.03
CA LYS A 125 11.90 21.52 -1.40
C LYS A 125 13.37 21.85 -1.70
N ASP A 126 14.23 21.82 -0.69
CA ASP A 126 15.68 22.08 -0.82
C ASP A 126 16.48 20.84 -1.21
N ILE A 127 15.84 19.66 -1.26
CA ILE A 127 16.48 18.41 -1.64
C ILE A 127 15.83 17.82 -2.90
N TYR A 128 16.64 17.14 -3.69
CA TYR A 128 16.13 16.31 -4.77
C TYR A 128 15.79 14.92 -4.23
N ILE A 129 14.52 14.51 -4.39
CA ILE A 129 14.09 13.14 -4.06
C ILE A 129 14.54 12.21 -5.19
N ASP A 130 15.63 11.47 -4.95
CA ASP A 130 16.23 10.58 -5.92
C ASP A 130 15.42 9.28 -6.12
N VAL A 131 15.75 8.53 -7.18
CA VAL A 131 15.03 7.33 -7.59
C VAL A 131 14.96 6.27 -6.48
N GLU A 132 16.02 6.08 -5.71
CA GLU A 132 16.02 5.07 -4.65
C GLU A 132 15.18 5.52 -3.46
N THR A 133 15.15 6.82 -3.14
CA THR A 133 14.23 7.36 -2.12
C THR A 133 12.77 7.18 -2.56
N ARG A 134 12.44 7.44 -3.83
CA ARG A 134 11.08 7.21 -4.37
C ARG A 134 10.65 5.76 -4.28
N LYS A 135 11.51 4.83 -4.70
CA LYS A 135 11.25 3.38 -4.62
C LYS A 135 11.04 2.91 -3.19
N ASN A 136 11.87 3.37 -2.25
CA ASN A 136 11.71 3.00 -0.84
C ASN A 136 10.44 3.63 -0.22
N GLY A 137 9.99 4.78 -0.73
CA GLY A 137 8.75 5.44 -0.35
C GLY A 137 7.48 4.62 -0.63
N ILE A 138 7.53 3.66 -1.57
CA ILE A 138 6.42 2.73 -1.87
C ILE A 138 5.95 2.03 -0.58
N SER A 139 6.87 1.46 0.19
CA SER A 139 6.53 0.73 1.41
C SER A 139 5.90 1.62 2.47
N PHE A 140 6.42 2.83 2.65
CA PHE A 140 5.85 3.80 3.60
C PHE A 140 4.44 4.21 3.20
N ARG A 141 4.25 4.62 1.94
CA ARG A 141 2.94 5.06 1.42
C ARG A 141 1.91 3.93 1.49
N ASN A 142 2.30 2.73 1.05
CA ASN A 142 1.45 1.55 1.11
C ASN A 142 1.03 1.21 2.55
N ASN A 143 1.96 1.27 3.50
CA ASN A 143 1.65 0.94 4.89
C ASN A 143 0.73 1.98 5.52
N LEU A 144 0.87 3.27 5.18
CA LEU A 144 -0.01 4.34 5.64
C LEU A 144 -1.41 4.21 5.04
N VAL A 145 -1.55 4.00 3.72
CA VAL A 145 -2.88 3.88 3.10
C VAL A 145 -3.64 2.67 3.64
N ARG A 146 -2.98 1.53 3.82
CA ARG A 146 -3.62 0.34 4.41
C ARG A 146 -4.05 0.56 5.86
N LEU A 147 -3.26 1.33 6.64
CA LEU A 147 -3.65 1.72 7.99
C LEU A 147 -4.88 2.63 7.97
N ALA A 148 -4.92 3.61 7.06
CA ALA A 148 -6.07 4.49 6.90
C ALA A 148 -7.33 3.73 6.50
N GLU A 149 -7.23 2.82 5.53
CA GLU A 149 -8.33 1.95 5.09
C GLU A 149 -8.85 1.08 6.24
N GLN A 150 -7.97 0.51 7.04
CA GLN A 150 -8.38 -0.25 8.23
C GLN A 150 -9.11 0.64 9.25
N PHE A 151 -8.67 1.89 9.46
CA PHE A 151 -9.42 2.84 10.28
C PHE A 151 -10.78 3.21 9.68
N ILE A 152 -10.91 3.31 8.35
CA ILE A 152 -12.19 3.53 7.67
C ILE A 152 -13.14 2.37 7.92
N LEU A 153 -12.67 1.12 7.80
CA LEU A 153 -13.46 -0.08 8.13
C LEU A 153 -13.92 -0.10 9.59
N GLU A 154 -13.10 0.42 10.50
CA GLU A 154 -13.41 0.60 11.91
C GLU A 154 -14.27 1.84 12.21
N ASN A 155 -14.69 2.60 11.19
CA ASN A 155 -15.40 3.88 11.30
C ASN A 155 -14.66 4.96 12.10
N ASN A 156 -13.33 4.84 12.22
CA ASN A 156 -12.47 5.82 12.88
C ASN A 156 -11.92 6.84 11.88
N TYR A 157 -12.81 7.67 11.35
CA TYR A 157 -12.49 8.60 10.27
C TYR A 157 -11.50 9.69 10.67
N ALA A 158 -11.45 10.07 11.96
CA ALA A 158 -10.48 11.04 12.45
C ALA A 158 -9.03 10.53 12.33
N LYS A 159 -8.78 9.28 12.74
CA LYS A 159 -7.45 8.68 12.58
C LYS A 159 -7.13 8.33 11.13
N ALA A 160 -8.12 7.93 10.34
CA ALA A 160 -7.94 7.72 8.91
C ALA A 160 -7.46 9.02 8.22
N GLU A 161 -8.11 10.15 8.49
CA GLU A 161 -7.71 11.46 7.97
C GLU A 161 -6.27 11.80 8.36
N GLU A 162 -5.90 11.64 9.64
CA GLU A 162 -4.56 11.96 10.13
C GLU A 162 -3.47 11.14 9.43
N VAL A 163 -3.73 9.85 9.17
CA VAL A 163 -2.77 8.96 8.48
C VAL A 163 -2.66 9.30 7.00
N LEU A 164 -3.78 9.59 6.33
CA LEU A 164 -3.77 10.03 4.92
C LEU A 164 -3.03 11.36 4.78
N ASP A 165 -3.29 12.33 5.66
CA ASP A 165 -2.64 13.63 5.68
C ASP A 165 -1.13 13.47 5.89
N MET A 166 -0.72 12.68 6.89
CA MET A 166 0.69 12.40 7.17
C MET A 166 1.41 11.85 5.95
N SER A 167 0.77 10.94 5.21
CA SER A 167 1.37 10.38 4.00
C SER A 167 1.58 11.43 2.91
N ILE A 168 0.62 12.33 2.68
CA ILE A 168 0.72 13.35 1.63
C ILE A 168 1.67 14.47 2.04
N GLU A 169 1.69 14.85 3.32
CA GLU A 169 2.57 15.88 3.87
C GLU A 169 4.04 15.47 3.82
N ASN A 170 4.35 14.22 4.18
CA ASN A 170 5.73 13.75 4.27
C ASN A 170 6.24 13.12 2.97
N MET A 171 5.34 12.70 2.09
CA MET A 171 5.66 12.25 0.73
C MET A 171 4.75 12.98 -0.26
N PRO A 172 5.08 14.23 -0.64
CA PRO A 172 4.32 14.98 -1.63
C PRO A 172 4.14 14.18 -2.92
N ILE A 173 2.97 14.28 -3.55
CA ILE A 173 2.61 13.46 -4.71
C ILE A 173 3.59 13.73 -5.84
N GLU A 174 3.84 15.02 -6.11
CA GLU A 174 4.67 15.54 -7.20
C GLU A 174 6.12 15.06 -7.13
N ASP A 175 6.62 14.76 -5.92
CA ASP A 175 8.03 14.47 -5.69
C ASP A 175 8.34 12.96 -5.66
N TYR A 176 7.33 12.11 -5.39
CA TYR A 176 7.53 10.68 -5.06
C TYR A 176 7.16 9.68 -6.15
N ASP A 177 6.55 10.11 -7.26
CA ASP A 177 6.08 9.23 -8.36
C ASP A 177 5.13 8.11 -7.85
N HIS A 178 5.10 6.96 -8.52
CA HIS A 178 4.33 5.77 -8.13
C HIS A 178 2.84 6.08 -7.88
N TYR A 179 2.25 6.88 -8.78
CA TYR A 179 0.92 7.48 -8.62
C TYR A 179 -0.22 6.48 -8.45
N SER A 180 -0.05 5.24 -8.90
CA SER A 180 -1.03 4.16 -8.68
C SER A 180 -1.34 3.93 -7.21
N LEU A 181 -0.38 4.15 -6.30
CA LEU A 181 -0.58 4.04 -4.85
C LEU A 181 -1.38 5.22 -4.28
N VAL A 182 -1.47 6.33 -5.01
CA VAL A 182 -2.16 7.55 -4.57
C VAL A 182 -3.61 7.57 -5.04
N LEU A 183 -3.96 6.78 -6.07
CA LEU A 183 -5.32 6.72 -6.60
C LEU A 183 -6.36 6.42 -5.50
N GLY A 184 -6.06 5.46 -4.61
CA GLY A 184 -6.92 5.12 -3.48
C GLY A 184 -7.12 6.24 -2.46
N TYR A 185 -6.24 7.24 -2.41
CA TYR A 185 -6.40 8.36 -1.48
C TYR A 185 -7.59 9.24 -1.84
N VAL A 186 -7.91 9.36 -3.13
CA VAL A 186 -9.09 10.12 -3.59
C VAL A 186 -10.36 9.49 -3.03
N ASP A 187 -10.51 8.18 -3.21
CA ASP A 187 -11.63 7.39 -2.68
C ASP A 187 -11.68 7.45 -1.15
N ASN A 188 -10.55 7.20 -0.49
CA ASN A 188 -10.45 7.22 0.97
C ASN A 188 -10.85 8.56 1.58
N TYR A 189 -10.44 9.71 1.00
CA TYR A 189 -10.89 11.02 1.48
C TYR A 189 -12.38 11.24 1.26
N TYR A 190 -12.98 10.75 0.16
CA TYR A 190 -14.43 10.81 -0.02
C TYR A 190 -15.17 9.95 1.00
N LEU A 191 -14.73 8.72 1.26
CA LEU A 191 -15.31 7.79 2.23
C LEU A 191 -15.38 8.39 3.65
N ILE A 192 -14.39 9.20 4.02
CA ILE A 192 -14.37 9.90 5.32
C ILE A 192 -14.99 11.29 5.31
N ASN A 193 -15.73 11.64 4.25
CA ASN A 193 -16.41 12.93 4.07
C ASN A 193 -15.47 14.15 4.02
N LYS A 194 -14.27 13.99 3.46
CA LYS A 194 -13.28 15.06 3.26
C LYS A 194 -13.18 15.46 1.80
N LYS A 195 -14.31 15.97 1.29
CA LYS A 195 -14.52 16.34 -0.11
C LYS A 195 -13.40 17.24 -0.66
N GLU A 196 -13.06 18.31 0.05
CA GLU A 196 -12.06 19.29 -0.43
C GLU A 196 -10.66 18.67 -0.54
N LYS A 197 -10.32 17.75 0.37
CA LYS A 197 -9.04 17.02 0.32
C LYS A 197 -9.01 15.99 -0.81
N ALA A 198 -10.11 15.27 -1.02
CA ALA A 198 -10.27 14.36 -2.15
C ALA A 198 -10.09 15.10 -3.49
N GLN A 199 -10.76 16.24 -3.65
CA GLN A 199 -10.62 17.09 -4.84
C GLN A 199 -9.19 17.61 -5.01
N LYS A 200 -8.52 18.01 -3.94
CA LYS A 200 -7.12 18.48 -4.00
C LYS A 200 -6.19 17.38 -4.51
N VAL A 201 -6.26 16.16 -3.95
CA VAL A 201 -5.44 15.03 -4.39
C VAL A 201 -5.75 14.65 -5.84
N ALA A 202 -7.03 14.57 -6.19
CA ALA A 202 -7.48 14.27 -7.54
C ALA A 202 -6.94 15.29 -8.55
N LYS A 203 -7.01 16.58 -8.21
CA LYS A 203 -6.48 17.65 -9.06
C LYS A 203 -4.97 17.54 -9.25
N THR A 204 -4.20 17.37 -8.17
CA THR A 204 -2.76 17.17 -8.27
C THR A 204 -2.40 16.00 -9.18
N LEU A 205 -3.10 14.86 -9.06
CA LEU A 205 -2.87 13.70 -9.93
C LEU A 205 -3.19 14.00 -11.39
N VAL A 206 -4.34 14.63 -11.64
CA VAL A 206 -4.78 14.99 -12.98
C VAL A 206 -3.83 15.99 -13.63
N ASP A 207 -3.38 17.01 -12.91
CA ASP A 207 -2.42 18.00 -13.42
C ASP A 207 -1.12 17.28 -13.87
N ILE A 208 -0.59 16.37 -13.04
CA ILE A 208 0.58 15.54 -13.39
C ILE A 208 0.34 14.67 -14.63
N PHE A 209 -0.83 14.04 -14.74
CA PHE A 209 -1.15 13.19 -15.88
C PHE A 209 -1.32 14.01 -17.16
N GLN A 210 -1.88 15.21 -17.07
CA GLN A 210 -1.98 16.15 -18.17
C GLN A 210 -0.60 16.60 -18.65
N ASP A 211 0.30 16.97 -17.74
CA ASP A 211 1.68 17.34 -18.08
C ASP A 211 2.42 16.19 -18.78
N ARG A 212 2.26 14.95 -18.30
CA ARG A 212 2.82 13.76 -18.96
C ARG A 212 2.26 13.58 -20.36
N ILE A 213 0.95 13.68 -20.53
CA ILE A 213 0.30 13.53 -21.84
C ILE A 213 0.73 14.67 -22.78
N GLU A 214 0.84 15.91 -22.31
CA GLU A 214 1.34 17.04 -23.09
C GLU A 214 2.78 16.80 -23.55
N TYR A 215 3.65 16.31 -22.66
CA TYR A 215 5.01 15.93 -23.02
C TYR A 215 5.04 14.87 -24.13
N TYR A 216 4.29 13.77 -23.98
CA TYR A 216 4.19 12.76 -25.02
C TYR A 216 3.59 13.32 -26.30
N SER A 217 2.67 14.29 -26.18
CA SER A 217 2.03 14.92 -27.34
C SER A 217 2.99 15.76 -28.21
N GLY A 218 4.10 16.19 -27.62
CA GLY A 218 5.16 16.93 -28.32
C GLY A 218 6.19 16.04 -29.01
N LEU A 219 6.11 14.71 -28.86
CA LEU A 219 7.07 13.77 -29.45
C LEU A 219 6.74 13.46 -30.92
N SER A 220 7.74 12.98 -31.67
CA SER A 220 7.51 12.40 -33.00
C SER A 220 6.75 11.07 -32.88
N ASN A 221 6.02 10.66 -33.91
CA ASN A 221 5.25 9.40 -33.91
C ASN A 221 6.15 8.19 -33.58
N TYR A 222 7.39 8.20 -34.08
CA TYR A 222 8.39 7.18 -33.75
C TYR A 222 8.72 7.16 -32.25
N ALA A 223 8.99 8.30 -31.63
CA ALA A 223 9.34 8.38 -30.21
C ALA A 223 8.12 8.08 -29.31
N ALA A 224 6.94 8.60 -29.66
CA ALA A 224 5.70 8.32 -28.92
C ALA A 224 5.35 6.83 -28.92
N ALA A 225 5.55 6.13 -30.05
CA ALA A 225 5.31 4.69 -30.13
C ALA A 225 6.19 3.87 -29.16
N HIS A 226 7.38 4.36 -28.80
CA HIS A 226 8.24 3.71 -27.79
C HIS A 226 7.76 3.95 -26.35
N HIS A 227 6.82 4.86 -26.14
CA HIS A 227 6.22 5.20 -24.85
C HIS A 227 4.73 4.81 -24.79
N GLY A 228 4.25 3.94 -25.69
CA GLY A 228 2.84 3.54 -25.75
C GLY A 228 2.30 3.04 -24.40
N ASP A 229 3.06 2.17 -23.73
CA ASP A 229 2.70 1.61 -22.42
C ASP A 229 2.59 2.70 -21.34
N ASP A 230 3.48 3.70 -21.34
CA ASP A 230 3.47 4.80 -20.38
C ASP A 230 2.26 5.73 -20.62
N ILE A 231 1.95 5.99 -21.89
CA ILE A 231 0.79 6.80 -22.31
C ILE A 231 -0.50 6.09 -21.89
N GLU A 232 -0.62 4.80 -22.19
CA GLU A 232 -1.79 3.99 -21.81
C GLU A 232 -1.96 3.96 -20.29
N ALA A 233 -0.90 3.66 -19.54
CA ALA A 233 -0.93 3.66 -18.08
C ALA A 233 -1.35 5.01 -17.51
N THR A 234 -0.85 6.12 -18.07
CA THR A 234 -1.22 7.48 -17.65
C THR A 234 -2.70 7.77 -17.90
N LEU A 235 -3.22 7.41 -19.07
CA LEU A 235 -4.64 7.57 -19.41
C LEU A 235 -5.54 6.72 -18.51
N LEU A 236 -5.15 5.47 -18.22
CA LEU A 236 -5.89 4.59 -17.31
C LEU A 236 -5.95 5.16 -15.89
N MET A 237 -4.83 5.70 -15.38
CA MET A 237 -4.80 6.34 -14.08
C MET A 237 -5.64 7.62 -14.03
N TYR A 238 -5.58 8.46 -15.08
CA TYR A 238 -6.46 9.63 -15.18
C TYR A 238 -7.93 9.20 -15.16
N ASN A 239 -8.31 8.26 -16.03
CA ASN A 239 -9.68 7.75 -16.07
C ASN A 239 -10.13 7.16 -14.73
N ASN A 240 -9.23 6.52 -13.98
CA ASN A 240 -9.53 6.06 -12.61
C ASN A 240 -9.89 7.23 -11.67
N VAL A 241 -9.11 8.32 -11.66
CA VAL A 241 -9.43 9.51 -10.85
C VAL A 241 -10.79 10.10 -11.22
N VAL A 242 -11.08 10.17 -12.53
CA VAL A 242 -12.37 10.64 -13.05
C VAL A 242 -13.52 9.74 -12.59
N ALA A 243 -13.36 8.42 -12.71
CA ALA A 243 -14.37 7.45 -12.33
C ALA A 243 -14.68 7.53 -10.83
N THR A 244 -13.64 7.55 -9.98
CA THR A 244 -13.78 7.74 -8.54
C THR A 244 -14.52 9.03 -8.23
N ALA A 245 -14.13 10.16 -8.83
CA ALA A 245 -14.84 11.42 -8.62
C ALA A 245 -16.31 11.35 -9.08
N ASP A 246 -16.65 10.61 -10.14
CA ASP A 246 -18.03 10.50 -10.66
C ASP A 246 -18.97 9.76 -9.70
N GLU A 247 -18.43 8.85 -8.90
CA GLU A 247 -19.19 8.12 -7.86
C GLU A 247 -19.61 9.03 -6.71
N TYR A 248 -18.76 9.99 -6.31
CA TYR A 248 -18.97 10.82 -5.11
C TYR A 248 -19.31 12.29 -5.39
N ASP A 249 -18.80 12.88 -6.47
CA ASP A 249 -18.84 14.32 -6.76
C ASP A 249 -18.94 14.63 -8.26
N LYS A 250 -20.14 14.40 -8.81
CA LYS A 250 -20.41 14.52 -10.25
C LYS A 250 -20.05 15.87 -10.86
N GLU A 251 -20.17 16.96 -10.11
CA GLU A 251 -19.85 18.30 -10.63
C GLU A 251 -18.35 18.41 -10.93
N PHE A 252 -17.52 18.03 -9.96
CA PHE A 252 -16.07 17.99 -10.12
C PHE A 252 -15.64 16.94 -11.14
N ALA A 253 -16.27 15.76 -11.16
CA ALA A 253 -15.99 14.73 -12.16
C ALA A 253 -16.22 15.23 -13.60
N ASN A 254 -17.26 16.03 -13.82
CA ASN A 254 -17.53 16.62 -15.14
C ASN A 254 -16.46 17.64 -15.56
N GLU A 255 -15.83 18.33 -14.60
CA GLU A 255 -14.66 19.17 -14.88
C GLU A 255 -13.48 18.32 -15.33
N LEU A 256 -13.12 17.28 -14.56
CA LEU A 256 -12.02 16.38 -14.88
C LEU A 256 -12.23 15.65 -16.23
N LYS A 257 -13.46 15.24 -16.54
CA LYS A 257 -13.83 14.62 -17.84
C LYS A 257 -13.49 15.51 -19.03
N LYS A 258 -13.68 16.82 -18.92
CA LYS A 258 -13.32 17.76 -20.00
C LYS A 258 -11.81 17.78 -20.22
N GLY A 259 -11.03 17.80 -19.14
CA GLY A 259 -9.58 17.71 -19.19
C GLY A 259 -9.11 16.42 -19.85
N TYR A 260 -9.69 15.28 -19.46
CA TYR A 260 -9.36 13.97 -20.02
C TYR A 260 -9.63 13.88 -21.53
N VAL A 261 -10.79 14.37 -21.99
CA VAL A 261 -11.13 14.41 -23.41
C VAL A 261 -10.17 15.29 -24.21
N ASN A 262 -9.72 16.41 -23.65
CA ASN A 262 -8.73 17.26 -24.30
C ASN A 262 -7.36 16.56 -24.41
N SER A 263 -6.95 15.84 -23.36
CA SER A 263 -5.73 15.04 -23.37
C SER A 263 -5.76 13.89 -24.39
N LEU A 264 -6.92 13.27 -24.63
CA LEU A 264 -7.07 12.29 -25.72
C LEU A 264 -6.88 12.94 -27.09
N LYS A 265 -7.51 14.10 -27.32
CA LYS A 265 -7.39 14.84 -28.58
C LYS A 265 -5.97 15.27 -28.89
N SER A 266 -5.18 15.65 -27.89
CA SER A 266 -3.77 16.02 -28.11
C SER A 266 -2.89 14.85 -28.58
N LEU A 267 -3.31 13.60 -28.34
CA LEU A 267 -2.57 12.41 -28.77
C LEU A 267 -2.98 11.94 -30.18
N GLU A 268 -4.12 12.40 -30.71
CA GLU A 268 -4.63 11.96 -32.03
C GLU A 268 -3.62 12.19 -33.16
N SER A 269 -2.88 13.31 -33.13
CA SER A 269 -1.92 13.67 -34.19
C SER A 269 -0.67 12.79 -34.28
N ILE A 270 -0.49 11.85 -33.34
CA ILE A 270 0.77 11.11 -33.14
C ILE A 270 0.54 9.60 -33.20
N ILE A 271 -0.73 9.19 -33.07
CA ILE A 271 -1.17 7.79 -33.15
C ILE A 271 -1.58 7.42 -34.60
N GLU A 272 -1.75 8.40 -35.49
CA GLU A 272 -1.84 8.20 -36.96
C GLU A 272 -0.49 7.86 -37.60
#